data_AF-A0A382IWW4-F1
#
_entry.id   AF-A0A382IWW4-F1
#
_cell.length_a   1.000
_cell.length_b   1.000
_cell.length_c   1.000
_cell.angle_alpha   90.00
_cell.angle_beta   90.00
_cell.angle_gamma   90.00
#
_symmetry.space_group_name_H-M   'P 1'
#
loop_
_entity.id
_entity.type
_entity.pdbx_description
1 polymer ?
#
loop_
_entity_poly.entity_id
_entity_poly.type
_entity_poly.pdbx_seq_one_letter_code
_entity_poly.pdbx_strand_id
1 'polypeptide(L)'
;MTIQSGTSTGGVTAIPFSQTSNYSLNQVLVFDTAIQAFVNSVLPDGGNTGEINTGSNIGVGTGIFADKLLGDLRFKSIIAGTGVNITSDSDEVTISLSATGSGDVSNGENTGSGANVFRDKNTGNLRFRTLTAGTGVTITENADDIVLSAGTAASTLNGLSDTDFVKVANNLSDVTAATARTNLAVYSKTESDAKYHTMNESETVDVDATYNMGDTTHRWNEIHAVRFRGQADTALTALTIPGFSP
;
A
#
# COMPACT_ATOMS: atom_id res chain seq x y z
N MET A 1 -53.57 -74.80 -38.86
CA MET A 1 -53.55 -75.89 -37.87
C MET A 1 -54.72 -75.64 -36.93
N THR A 2 -55.85 -76.32 -37.16
CA THR A 2 -57.03 -76.22 -36.30
C THR A 2 -56.80 -77.14 -35.12
N ILE A 3 -56.56 -76.60 -33.92
CA ILE A 3 -56.49 -77.41 -32.71
C ILE A 3 -57.92 -77.81 -32.39
N GLN A 4 -58.29 -79.01 -32.83
CA GLN A 4 -59.56 -79.64 -32.52
C GLN A 4 -59.67 -79.77 -31.00
N SER A 5 -60.84 -79.47 -30.44
CA SER A 5 -61.14 -79.61 -29.00
C SER A 5 -61.01 -81.07 -28.58
N GLY A 6 -59.79 -81.47 -28.23
CA GLY A 6 -59.45 -82.80 -27.77
C GLY A 6 -59.75 -82.92 -26.28
N THR A 7 -60.67 -83.80 -25.92
CA THR A 7 -60.75 -84.34 -24.57
C THR A 7 -59.52 -85.23 -24.35
N SER A 8 -58.67 -84.89 -23.38
CA SER A 8 -57.58 -85.79 -22.98
C SER A 8 -58.20 -87.00 -22.27
N THR A 9 -58.14 -88.17 -22.89
CA THR A 9 -58.62 -89.45 -22.34
C THR A 9 -57.70 -90.03 -21.25
N GLY A 10 -57.25 -89.19 -20.31
CA GLY A 10 -56.38 -89.59 -19.22
C GLY A 10 -56.46 -88.65 -18.02
N GLY A 11 -57.44 -88.88 -17.15
CA GLY A 11 -57.30 -88.80 -15.69
C GLY A 11 -56.90 -87.50 -14.98
N VAL A 12 -56.76 -86.36 -15.66
CA VAL A 12 -56.56 -85.04 -15.04
C VAL A 12 -57.34 -84.00 -15.83
N THR A 13 -58.02 -83.10 -15.13
CA THR A 13 -58.90 -82.06 -15.68
C THR A 13 -58.22 -81.40 -16.90
N ALA A 14 -58.82 -81.54 -18.09
CA ALA A 14 -58.27 -80.94 -19.30
C ALA A 14 -58.07 -79.44 -19.08
N ILE A 15 -56.91 -78.90 -19.48
CA ILE A 15 -56.63 -77.46 -19.35
C ILE A 15 -57.73 -76.73 -20.14
N PRO A 16 -58.60 -75.96 -19.48
CA PRO A 16 -59.72 -75.34 -20.15
C PRO A 16 -59.19 -74.26 -21.11
N PHE A 17 -59.53 -74.40 -22.39
CA PHE A 17 -59.15 -73.47 -23.46
C PHE A 17 -60.41 -73.01 -24.20
N SER A 18 -60.56 -71.70 -24.40
CA SER A 18 -61.69 -71.11 -25.11
C SER A 18 -61.15 -70.28 -26.29
N GLN A 19 -61.41 -70.75 -27.51
CA GLN A 19 -60.96 -70.07 -28.73
C GLN A 19 -62.02 -69.08 -29.20
N THR A 20 -61.79 -67.78 -29.06
CA THR A 20 -62.80 -66.77 -29.38
C THR A 20 -62.55 -65.97 -30.67
N SER A 21 -61.43 -66.14 -31.40
CA SER A 21 -61.24 -65.53 -32.75
C SER A 21 -59.93 -65.93 -33.47
N ASN A 22 -59.78 -65.49 -34.73
CA ASN A 22 -58.63 -65.69 -35.61
C ASN A 22 -57.29 -65.35 -34.93
N TYR A 23 -56.27 -66.19 -35.12
CA TYR A 23 -54.92 -65.94 -34.60
C TYR A 23 -54.31 -64.68 -35.23
N SER A 24 -53.86 -63.75 -34.39
CA SER A 24 -52.98 -62.65 -34.80
C SER A 24 -51.55 -62.92 -34.33
N LEU A 25 -50.57 -62.32 -34.99
CA LEU A 25 -49.17 -62.40 -34.58
C LEU A 25 -49.01 -61.81 -33.16
N ASN A 26 -48.13 -62.41 -32.34
CA ASN A 26 -47.79 -61.98 -30.96
C ASN A 26 -48.93 -62.04 -29.92
N GLN A 27 -49.80 -63.06 -29.99
CA GLN A 27 -50.76 -63.35 -28.92
C GLN A 27 -50.14 -64.20 -27.79
N VAL A 28 -50.63 -64.01 -26.57
CA VAL A 28 -50.33 -64.82 -25.39
C VAL A 28 -51.59 -65.50 -24.85
N LEU A 29 -51.41 -66.59 -24.11
CA LEU A 29 -52.48 -67.23 -23.37
C LEU A 29 -52.59 -66.58 -21.98
N VAL A 30 -53.72 -65.93 -21.72
CA VAL A 30 -54.05 -65.37 -20.39
C VAL A 30 -55.18 -66.20 -19.79
N PHE A 31 -55.06 -66.56 -18.52
CA PHE A 31 -56.14 -67.25 -17.81
C PHE A 31 -57.26 -66.26 -17.50
N ASP A 32 -58.44 -66.46 -18.10
CA ASP A 32 -59.63 -65.67 -17.82
C ASP A 32 -60.41 -66.33 -16.69
N THR A 33 -60.52 -65.63 -15.56
CA THR A 33 -61.19 -66.11 -14.35
C THR A 33 -62.71 -66.14 -14.47
N ALA A 34 -63.31 -65.38 -15.39
CA ALA A 34 -64.75 -65.35 -15.61
C ALA A 34 -65.23 -66.57 -16.38
N ILE A 35 -64.44 -67.04 -17.36
CA ILE A 35 -64.77 -68.24 -18.14
C ILE A 35 -63.97 -69.49 -17.71
N GLN A 36 -63.12 -69.35 -16.69
CA GLN A 36 -62.19 -70.36 -16.18
C GLN A 36 -61.41 -71.08 -17.30
N ALA A 37 -60.90 -70.34 -18.27
CA ALA A 37 -60.17 -70.90 -19.40
C ALA A 37 -59.02 -69.99 -19.83
N PHE A 38 -57.98 -70.56 -20.43
CA PHE A 38 -56.99 -69.76 -21.15
C PHE A 38 -57.60 -69.24 -22.45
N VAL A 39 -57.50 -67.92 -22.65
CA VAL A 39 -57.92 -67.20 -23.86
C VAL A 39 -56.72 -66.59 -24.55
N ASN A 40 -56.79 -66.49 -25.88
CA ASN A 40 -55.84 -65.68 -26.64
C ASN A 40 -56.07 -64.19 -26.32
N SER A 41 -55.04 -63.54 -25.79
CA SER A 41 -54.99 -62.09 -25.59
C SER A 41 -53.80 -61.51 -26.36
N VAL A 42 -53.92 -60.27 -26.80
CA VAL A 42 -52.78 -59.56 -27.42
C VAL A 42 -51.85 -59.11 -26.30
N LEU A 43 -50.54 -59.38 -26.41
CA LEU A 43 -49.55 -58.77 -25.52
C LEU A 43 -49.70 -57.24 -25.60
N PRO A 44 -49.94 -56.54 -24.48
CA PRO A 44 -49.74 -55.11 -24.47
C PRO A 44 -48.31 -54.86 -25.00
N ASP A 45 -48.22 -54.03 -26.03
CA ASP A 45 -46.96 -53.39 -26.44
C ASP A 45 -45.99 -54.27 -27.26
N GLY A 46 -46.45 -55.39 -27.83
CA GLY A 46 -45.70 -56.09 -28.89
C GLY A 46 -44.48 -56.90 -28.41
N GLY A 47 -44.43 -57.31 -27.14
CA GLY A 47 -43.43 -58.26 -26.64
C GLY A 47 -42.12 -57.65 -26.15
N ASN A 48 -42.03 -56.32 -26.01
CA ASN A 48 -40.88 -55.70 -25.35
C ASN A 48 -41.04 -55.85 -23.83
N THR A 49 -40.57 -56.98 -23.29
CA THR A 49 -40.49 -57.27 -21.84
C THR A 49 -39.41 -56.46 -21.11
N GLY A 50 -39.06 -55.28 -21.63
CA GLY A 50 -38.16 -54.37 -20.94
C GLY A 50 -38.87 -53.70 -19.78
N GLU A 51 -38.18 -53.51 -18.66
CA GLU A 51 -38.70 -52.74 -17.52
C GLU A 51 -39.17 -51.36 -18.00
N ILE A 52 -40.37 -50.94 -17.57
CA ILE A 52 -40.88 -49.61 -17.89
C ILE A 52 -40.01 -48.58 -17.17
N ASN A 53 -39.02 -48.05 -17.87
CA ASN A 53 -38.20 -46.96 -17.36
C ASN A 53 -38.92 -45.61 -17.55
N THR A 54 -39.02 -44.83 -16.47
CA THR A 54 -39.61 -43.49 -16.43
C THR A 54 -38.53 -42.47 -16.05
N GLY A 55 -38.21 -41.56 -16.97
CA GLY A 55 -37.42 -40.36 -16.67
C GLY A 55 -38.35 -39.21 -16.28
N SER A 56 -38.06 -38.47 -15.21
CA SER A 56 -38.86 -37.33 -14.79
C SER A 56 -37.98 -36.22 -14.25
N ASN A 57 -38.23 -35.00 -14.70
CA ASN A 57 -37.63 -33.81 -14.10
C ASN A 57 -38.47 -33.41 -12.89
N ILE A 58 -37.92 -33.50 -11.69
CA ILE A 58 -38.61 -33.18 -10.44
C ILE A 58 -38.15 -31.80 -9.95
N GLY A 59 -39.08 -30.96 -9.48
CA GLY A 59 -38.82 -29.58 -9.05
C GLY A 59 -39.18 -28.53 -10.13
N VAL A 60 -38.95 -27.25 -9.81
CA VAL A 60 -39.34 -26.10 -10.67
C VAL A 60 -38.21 -25.59 -11.59
N GLY A 61 -37.00 -26.14 -11.46
CA GLY A 61 -35.84 -25.74 -12.25
C GLY A 61 -35.88 -26.25 -13.70
N THR A 62 -34.86 -25.91 -14.49
CA THR A 62 -34.70 -26.47 -15.84
C THR A 62 -34.32 -27.94 -15.77
N GLY A 63 -35.14 -28.79 -16.40
CA GLY A 63 -34.91 -30.24 -16.44
C GLY A 63 -33.74 -30.65 -17.34
N ILE A 64 -33.03 -31.71 -16.92
CA ILE A 64 -31.95 -32.32 -17.69
C ILE A 64 -32.40 -33.55 -18.49
N PHE A 65 -33.47 -34.22 -18.06
CA PHE A 65 -34.07 -35.31 -18.85
C PHE A 65 -34.73 -34.70 -20.09
N ALA A 66 -34.36 -35.21 -21.26
CA ALA A 66 -34.88 -34.75 -22.55
C ALA A 66 -36.13 -35.54 -22.93
N ASP A 67 -36.00 -36.86 -23.12
CA ASP A 67 -37.08 -37.79 -23.45
C ASP A 67 -36.62 -39.25 -23.38
N LYS A 68 -37.56 -40.17 -23.63
CA LYS A 68 -37.30 -41.60 -23.83
C LYS A 68 -37.54 -41.94 -25.30
N LEU A 69 -36.54 -42.51 -25.95
CA LEU A 69 -36.66 -43.02 -27.32
C LEU A 69 -36.39 -44.52 -27.32
N LEU A 70 -37.45 -45.31 -27.50
CA LEU A 70 -37.40 -46.77 -27.34
C LEU A 70 -36.90 -47.15 -25.93
N GLY A 71 -35.73 -47.80 -25.84
CA GLY A 71 -35.07 -48.15 -24.58
C GLY A 71 -34.11 -47.09 -24.03
N ASP A 72 -33.84 -46.01 -24.78
CA ASP A 72 -32.84 -45.01 -24.45
C ASP A 72 -33.44 -43.85 -23.63
N LEU A 73 -32.88 -43.59 -22.45
CA LEU A 73 -33.21 -42.42 -21.63
C LEU A 73 -32.22 -41.31 -21.94
N ARG A 74 -32.68 -40.28 -22.66
CA ARG A 74 -31.79 -39.24 -23.16
C ARG A 74 -31.76 -38.05 -22.21
N PHE A 75 -30.56 -37.57 -21.91
CA PHE A 75 -30.31 -36.40 -21.07
C PHE A 75 -29.62 -35.30 -21.88
N LYS A 76 -29.87 -34.05 -21.52
CA LYS A 76 -29.16 -32.89 -22.08
C LYS A 76 -27.73 -32.89 -21.54
N SER A 77 -26.76 -32.64 -22.41
CA SER A 77 -25.39 -32.32 -21.97
C SER A 77 -25.37 -30.98 -21.22
N ILE A 78 -24.60 -30.91 -20.15
CA ILE A 78 -24.40 -29.67 -19.40
C ILE A 78 -23.09 -29.04 -19.89
N ILE A 79 -23.16 -27.79 -20.35
CA ILE A 79 -21.98 -27.02 -20.74
C ILE A 79 -21.65 -26.06 -19.60
N ALA A 80 -20.40 -26.07 -19.15
CA ALA A 80 -19.95 -25.19 -18.09
C ALA A 80 -19.95 -23.73 -18.57
N GLY A 81 -20.58 -22.85 -17.79
CA GLY A 81 -20.51 -21.40 -18.01
C GLY A 81 -19.17 -20.82 -17.53
N THR A 82 -18.94 -19.53 -17.81
CA THR A 82 -17.78 -18.81 -17.29
C THR A 82 -17.69 -18.92 -15.76
N GLY A 83 -16.54 -19.30 -15.23
CA GLY A 83 -16.35 -19.42 -13.77
C GLY A 83 -16.75 -20.77 -13.18
N VAL A 84 -17.26 -21.71 -14.00
CA VAL A 84 -17.67 -23.06 -13.57
C VAL A 84 -16.83 -24.09 -14.32
N ASN A 85 -16.35 -25.10 -13.60
CA ASN A 85 -15.74 -26.29 -14.17
C ASN A 85 -16.68 -27.47 -13.96
N ILE A 86 -16.88 -28.26 -15.00
CA ILE A 86 -17.60 -29.53 -14.94
C ILE A 86 -16.65 -30.63 -15.39
N THR A 87 -16.41 -31.58 -14.50
CA THR A 87 -15.62 -32.79 -14.79
C THR A 87 -16.45 -34.01 -14.47
N SER A 88 -16.21 -35.12 -15.16
CA SER A 88 -16.88 -36.39 -14.88
C SER A 88 -15.91 -37.55 -15.02
N ASP A 89 -16.18 -38.61 -14.27
CA ASP A 89 -15.53 -39.91 -14.42
C ASP A 89 -16.60 -41.00 -14.65
N SER A 90 -16.32 -42.24 -14.27
CA SER A 90 -17.25 -43.37 -14.43
C SER A 90 -18.49 -43.26 -13.56
N ASP A 91 -18.39 -42.58 -12.41
CA ASP A 91 -19.36 -42.69 -11.33
C ASP A 91 -19.91 -41.32 -10.91
N GLU A 92 -19.09 -40.25 -10.99
CA GLU A 92 -19.46 -38.92 -10.56
C GLU A 92 -19.37 -37.84 -11.65
N VAL A 93 -20.24 -36.84 -11.52
CA VAL A 93 -20.08 -35.53 -12.16
C VAL A 93 -19.77 -34.52 -11.07
N THR A 94 -18.59 -33.91 -11.14
CA THR A 94 -18.17 -32.85 -10.21
C THR A 94 -18.39 -31.48 -10.86
N ILE A 95 -19.15 -30.63 -10.17
CA ILE A 95 -19.31 -29.22 -10.53
C ILE A 95 -18.54 -28.39 -9.50
N SER A 96 -17.55 -27.63 -9.97
CA SER A 96 -16.76 -26.72 -9.14
C SER A 96 -16.73 -25.32 -9.73
N LEU A 97 -16.35 -24.33 -8.92
CA LEU A 97 -16.04 -23.00 -9.43
C LEU A 97 -14.60 -23.01 -9.96
N SER A 98 -14.40 -22.49 -11.17
CA SER A 98 -13.08 -22.42 -11.80
C SER A 98 -12.16 -21.40 -11.12
N ALA A 99 -12.72 -20.53 -10.27
CA ALA A 99 -11.99 -19.59 -9.43
C ALA A 99 -12.16 -19.96 -7.95
N THR A 100 -11.12 -20.53 -7.34
CA THR A 100 -10.91 -20.35 -5.90
C THR A 100 -10.71 -18.85 -5.69
N GLY A 101 -11.61 -18.18 -4.97
CA GLY A 101 -11.67 -16.71 -4.88
C GLY A 101 -10.32 -16.02 -4.65
N SER A 102 -9.67 -15.61 -5.74
CA SER A 102 -8.37 -14.93 -5.74
C SER A 102 -8.43 -13.58 -6.46
N GLY A 103 -9.64 -13.02 -6.61
CA GLY A 103 -9.81 -11.62 -7.07
C GLY A 103 -9.92 -10.63 -5.92
N ASP A 104 -10.26 -11.11 -4.72
CA ASP A 104 -10.60 -10.26 -3.60
C ASP A 104 -9.49 -10.30 -2.55
N VAL A 105 -8.81 -9.17 -2.36
CA VAL A 105 -7.87 -9.01 -1.24
C VAL A 105 -8.64 -9.28 0.05
N SER A 106 -8.24 -10.28 0.83
CA SER A 106 -8.97 -10.66 2.04
C SER A 106 -8.75 -9.66 3.18
N ASN A 107 -7.55 -9.09 3.29
CA ASN A 107 -7.20 -8.06 4.26
C ASN A 107 -5.93 -7.29 3.83
N GLY A 108 -5.67 -6.14 4.47
CA GLY A 108 -4.36 -5.49 4.48
C GLY A 108 -3.64 -5.72 5.82
N GLU A 109 -2.32 -5.87 5.80
CA GLU A 109 -1.51 -6.03 7.02
C GLU A 109 -0.52 -4.87 7.13
N ASN A 110 -0.43 -4.26 8.32
CA ASN A 110 0.62 -3.30 8.64
C ASN A 110 1.77 -4.07 9.31
N THR A 111 2.92 -4.14 8.65
CA THR A 111 4.09 -4.84 9.17
C THR A 111 5.07 -3.83 9.77
N GLY A 112 5.51 -4.07 11.00
CA GLY A 112 6.39 -3.17 11.77
C GLY A 112 5.75 -2.68 13.08
N SER A 113 6.47 -1.82 13.80
CA SER A 113 6.07 -1.32 15.12
C SER A 113 5.51 0.11 15.13
N GLY A 114 5.42 0.74 13.95
CA GLY A 114 4.92 2.10 13.80
C GLY A 114 3.39 2.21 13.87
N ALA A 115 2.87 3.41 13.63
CA ALA A 115 1.43 3.62 13.51
C ALA A 115 0.90 2.99 12.21
N ASN A 116 -0.27 2.37 12.30
CA ASN A 116 -0.90 1.67 11.20
C ASN A 116 -1.53 2.64 10.18
N VAL A 117 -1.21 2.49 8.89
CA VAL A 117 -1.81 3.29 7.80
C VAL A 117 -3.03 2.57 7.21
N PHE A 118 -2.95 1.26 7.01
CA PHE A 118 -4.14 0.48 6.66
C PHE A 118 -5.12 0.49 7.84
N ARG A 119 -6.37 0.86 7.55
CA ARG A 119 -7.44 0.91 8.56
C ARG A 119 -8.20 -0.40 8.58
N ASP A 120 -8.83 -0.75 7.45
CA ASP A 120 -9.71 -1.91 7.34
C ASP A 120 -10.11 -2.19 5.87
N LYS A 121 -10.66 -3.39 5.62
CA LYS A 121 -11.38 -3.70 4.37
C LYS A 121 -12.88 -3.53 4.61
N ASN A 122 -13.53 -2.72 3.78
CA ASN A 122 -15.00 -2.60 3.77
C ASN A 122 -15.53 -2.92 2.37
N THR A 123 -16.13 -4.10 2.21
CA THR A 123 -16.85 -4.53 1.01
C THR A 123 -16.11 -4.18 -0.30
N GLY A 124 -15.00 -4.88 -0.55
CA GLY A 124 -14.17 -4.68 -1.75
C GLY A 124 -13.20 -3.49 -1.69
N ASN A 125 -13.39 -2.52 -0.79
CA ASN A 125 -12.49 -1.38 -0.65
C ASN A 125 -11.46 -1.59 0.47
N LEU A 126 -10.18 -1.44 0.13
CA LEU A 126 -9.12 -1.25 1.13
C LEU A 126 -9.12 0.21 1.56
N ARG A 127 -9.40 0.46 2.84
CA ARG A 127 -9.46 1.82 3.39
C ARG A 127 -8.18 2.10 4.17
N PHE A 128 -7.53 3.20 3.82
CA PHE A 128 -6.35 3.70 4.50
C PHE A 128 -6.70 4.94 5.34
N ARG A 129 -5.93 5.19 6.39
CA ARG A 129 -5.96 6.48 7.08
C ARG A 129 -5.29 7.51 6.19
N THR A 130 -5.91 8.68 6.07
CA THR A 130 -5.28 9.84 5.42
C THR A 130 -4.12 10.32 6.30
N LEU A 131 -3.02 10.70 5.67
CA LEU A 131 -1.90 11.32 6.35
C LEU A 131 -2.10 12.83 6.33
N THR A 132 -2.11 13.44 7.50
CA THR A 132 -2.14 14.91 7.63
C THR A 132 -0.77 15.37 8.10
N ALA A 133 -0.18 16.33 7.39
CA ALA A 133 1.13 16.85 7.74
C ALA A 133 1.08 17.64 9.05
N GLY A 134 1.96 17.31 9.99
CA GLY A 134 2.20 18.12 11.18
C GLY A 134 3.05 19.37 10.88
N THR A 135 3.25 20.22 11.89
CA THR A 135 4.12 21.39 11.77
C THR A 135 5.53 20.99 11.33
N GLY A 136 6.06 21.68 10.31
CA GLY A 136 7.40 21.41 9.79
C GLY A 136 7.50 20.12 8.98
N VAL A 137 6.38 19.47 8.62
CA VAL A 137 6.36 18.37 7.66
C VAL A 137 5.53 18.81 6.46
N THR A 138 5.96 18.43 5.27
CA THR A 138 5.19 18.56 4.03
C THR A 138 4.98 17.16 3.46
N ILE A 139 3.74 16.84 3.13
CA ILE A 139 3.36 15.60 2.45
C ILE A 139 2.96 15.99 1.03
N THR A 140 3.61 15.38 0.04
CA THR A 140 3.31 15.57 -1.37
C THR A 140 2.89 14.25 -1.97
N GLU A 141 1.66 14.20 -2.49
CA GLU A 141 1.14 13.04 -3.22
C GLU A 141 1.44 13.24 -4.70
N ASN A 142 2.16 12.28 -5.28
CA ASN A 142 2.38 12.18 -6.72
C ASN A 142 1.59 10.99 -7.27
N ALA A 143 1.72 10.72 -8.57
CA ALA A 143 0.99 9.62 -9.21
C ALA A 143 1.35 8.25 -8.62
N ASP A 144 2.63 8.01 -8.36
CA ASP A 144 3.15 6.68 -7.98
C ASP A 144 3.75 6.65 -6.56
N ASP A 145 4.00 7.80 -5.94
CA ASP A 145 4.61 7.88 -4.62
C ASP A 145 4.04 9.00 -3.74
N ILE A 146 4.38 8.93 -2.45
CA ILE A 146 4.13 9.98 -1.47
C ILE A 146 5.48 10.39 -0.91
N VAL A 147 5.81 11.67 -1.06
CA VAL A 147 7.03 12.24 -0.50
C VAL A 147 6.73 12.91 0.82
N LEU A 148 7.45 12.53 1.87
CA LEU A 148 7.41 13.18 3.17
C LEU A 148 8.72 13.94 3.37
N SER A 149 8.62 15.27 3.39
CA SER A 149 9.75 16.16 3.62
C SER A 149 9.61 16.84 4.98
N ALA A 150 10.69 16.84 5.77
CA ALA A 150 10.78 17.69 6.94
C ALA A 150 11.35 19.05 6.51
N GLY A 151 10.72 20.14 6.98
CA GLY A 151 11.23 21.48 6.84
C GLY A 151 12.55 21.63 7.62
N THR A 152 13.47 22.41 7.08
CA THR A 152 14.74 22.75 7.73
C THR A 152 14.60 23.86 8.78
N ALA A 153 13.41 24.46 8.90
CA ALA A 153 13.13 25.38 9.99
C ALA A 153 13.20 24.62 11.33
N ALA A 154 14.02 25.11 12.26
CA ALA A 154 14.09 24.55 13.60
C ALA A 154 12.82 24.94 14.37
N SER A 155 11.73 24.19 14.13
CA SER A 155 10.43 24.43 14.76
C SER A 155 10.50 24.34 16.29
N THR A 156 11.43 23.56 16.83
CA THR A 156 11.73 23.48 18.27
C THR A 156 12.39 24.74 18.83
N LEU A 157 12.88 25.63 17.97
CA LEU A 157 13.52 26.89 18.35
C LEU A 157 12.76 28.07 17.74
N ASN A 158 11.47 28.14 18.06
CA ASN A 158 10.55 29.22 17.71
C ASN A 158 10.29 29.43 16.21
N GLY A 159 10.47 28.39 15.38
CA GLY A 159 10.18 28.47 13.95
C GLY A 159 11.19 29.30 13.15
N LEU A 160 12.38 29.50 13.70
CA LEU A 160 13.49 30.15 13.00
C LEU A 160 14.04 29.24 11.89
N SER A 161 14.51 29.87 10.81
CA SER A 161 15.20 29.18 9.71
C SER A 161 16.55 28.66 10.19
N ASP A 162 17.07 27.61 9.57
CA ASP A 162 18.44 27.13 9.81
C ASP A 162 19.51 28.23 9.56
N THR A 163 19.19 29.24 8.75
CA THR A 163 20.04 30.42 8.52
C THR A 163 20.09 31.41 9.68
N ASP A 164 19.14 31.32 10.62
CA ASP A 164 19.08 32.22 11.77
C ASP A 164 20.00 31.76 12.91
N PHE A 165 20.62 30.58 12.76
CA PHE A 165 21.59 30.04 13.71
C PHE A 165 23.02 30.23 13.21
N VAL A 166 23.93 30.48 14.16
CA VAL A 166 25.37 30.47 13.87
C VAL A 166 25.79 29.05 13.52
N LYS A 167 26.34 28.86 12.32
CA LYS A 167 26.83 27.55 11.89
C LYS A 167 28.33 27.43 12.16
N VAL A 168 28.74 26.29 12.71
CA VAL A 168 30.17 26.00 12.95
C VAL A 168 30.98 26.12 11.65
N ALA A 169 30.41 25.66 10.53
CA ALA A 169 31.05 25.73 9.20
C ALA A 169 31.29 27.16 8.70
N ASN A 170 30.49 28.12 9.17
CA ASN A 170 30.58 29.52 8.75
C ASN A 170 31.59 30.30 9.59
N ASN A 171 32.25 29.68 10.57
CA ASN A 171 33.31 30.28 11.37
C ASN A 171 32.96 31.69 11.90
N LEU A 172 31.76 31.82 12.46
CA LEU A 172 31.17 33.07 12.99
C LEU A 172 30.87 34.17 11.96
N SER A 173 31.01 33.92 10.65
CA SER A 173 30.64 34.91 9.63
C SER A 173 29.16 35.30 9.63
N ASP A 174 28.31 34.45 10.22
CA ASP A 174 26.86 34.70 10.40
C ASP A 174 26.58 35.79 11.45
N VAL A 175 27.57 36.10 12.31
CA VAL A 175 27.42 37.09 13.38
C VAL A 175 27.77 38.48 12.84
N THR A 176 26.87 39.44 13.01
CA THR A 176 27.17 40.85 12.73
C THR A 176 28.29 41.35 13.64
N ALA A 177 29.51 41.43 13.11
CA ALA A 177 30.71 41.71 13.88
C ALA A 177 30.63 43.03 14.67
N ALA A 178 30.03 44.09 14.12
CA ALA A 178 29.87 45.37 14.81
C ALA A 178 29.04 45.24 16.10
N THR A 179 27.87 44.60 16.01
CA THR A 179 27.00 44.37 17.16
C THR A 179 27.67 43.49 18.21
N ALA A 180 28.33 42.41 17.78
CA ALA A 180 29.05 41.53 18.70
C ALA A 180 30.18 42.25 19.44
N ARG A 181 30.96 43.09 18.75
CA ARG A 181 32.02 43.90 19.35
C ARG A 181 31.49 44.88 20.41
N THR A 182 30.39 45.56 20.10
CA THR A 182 29.71 46.45 21.06
C THR A 182 29.27 45.68 22.31
N ASN A 183 28.64 44.53 22.15
CA ASN A 183 28.13 43.73 23.27
C ASN A 183 29.25 43.15 24.14
N LEU A 184 30.39 42.78 23.55
CA LEU A 184 31.55 42.24 24.26
C LEU A 184 32.53 43.33 24.73
N ALA A 185 32.26 44.60 24.42
CA ALA A 185 33.14 45.73 24.70
C ALA A 185 34.58 45.54 24.17
N VAL A 186 34.72 45.01 22.95
CA VAL A 186 36.01 44.82 22.27
C VAL A 186 36.15 45.76 21.06
N TYR A 187 37.34 46.30 20.85
CA TYR A 187 37.63 47.16 19.69
C TYR A 187 37.83 46.35 18.40
N SER A 188 37.48 46.92 17.26
CA SER A 188 37.95 46.44 15.96
C SER A 188 39.46 46.66 15.82
N LYS A 189 40.07 46.00 14.82
CA LYS A 189 41.47 46.21 14.49
C LYS A 189 41.76 47.68 14.18
N THR A 190 40.93 48.31 13.34
CA THR A 190 41.03 49.74 13.00
C THR A 190 40.92 50.66 14.22
N GLU A 191 39.96 50.42 15.12
CA GLU A 191 39.81 51.24 16.34
C GLU A 191 41.00 51.06 17.29
N SER A 192 41.50 49.83 17.42
CA SER A 192 42.70 49.54 18.21
C SER A 192 43.93 50.24 17.62
N ASP A 193 44.10 50.17 16.31
CA ASP A 193 45.24 50.77 15.60
C ASP A 193 45.23 52.30 15.68
N ALA A 194 44.05 52.92 15.78
CA ALA A 194 43.94 54.37 15.99
C ALA A 194 44.12 54.80 17.46
N LYS A 195 43.83 53.91 18.41
CA LYS A 195 43.80 54.26 19.85
C LYS A 195 45.11 54.00 20.57
N TYR A 196 45.87 53.00 20.14
CA TYR A 196 47.03 52.51 20.87
C TYR A 196 48.32 52.73 20.09
N HIS A 197 49.39 52.90 20.86
CA HIS A 197 50.73 52.99 20.32
C HIS A 197 51.27 51.63 19.86
N THR A 198 51.93 51.59 18.70
CA THR A 198 52.62 50.44 18.12
C THR A 198 54.09 50.42 18.50
N MET A 199 54.70 49.23 18.49
CA MET A 199 56.09 49.01 18.98
C MET A 199 57.09 48.77 17.84
N ASN A 200 56.64 48.81 16.59
CA ASN A 200 57.40 48.37 15.42
C ASN A 200 57.52 49.42 14.31
N GLU A 201 57.09 50.65 14.57
CA GLU A 201 57.16 51.77 13.64
C GLU A 201 57.36 53.08 14.40
N SER A 202 57.71 54.14 13.66
CA SER A 202 57.74 55.49 14.25
C SER A 202 56.32 55.99 14.38
N GLU A 203 55.99 56.51 15.54
CA GLU A 203 54.66 57.02 15.82
C GLU A 203 54.63 58.53 15.71
N THR A 204 53.52 59.06 15.21
CA THR A 204 53.28 60.50 15.07
C THR A 204 52.00 60.86 15.78
N VAL A 205 51.89 62.11 16.24
CA VAL A 205 50.62 62.65 16.71
C VAL A 205 49.63 62.73 15.55
N ASP A 206 48.35 62.40 15.79
CA ASP A 206 47.29 62.52 14.78
C ASP A 206 46.91 63.99 14.51
N VAL A 207 47.13 64.86 15.49
CA VAL A 207 46.88 66.30 15.38
C VAL A 207 48.12 67.07 15.82
N ASP A 208 48.59 67.97 14.95
CA ASP A 208 49.78 68.78 15.19
C ASP A 208 49.61 69.71 16.39
N ALA A 209 50.71 69.94 17.12
CA ALA A 209 50.82 70.83 18.28
C ALA A 209 49.73 70.67 19.37
N THR A 210 49.08 69.51 19.45
CA THR A 210 47.89 69.31 20.31
C THR A 210 48.17 68.51 21.57
N TYR A 211 49.04 67.50 21.49
CA TYR A 211 49.23 66.53 22.57
C TYR A 211 50.58 66.68 23.26
N ASN A 212 50.58 66.53 24.58
CA ASN A 212 51.79 66.50 25.40
C ASN A 212 52.22 65.06 25.70
N MET A 213 53.52 64.86 25.89
CA MET A 213 54.06 63.63 26.47
C MET A 213 54.01 63.71 28.01
N GLY A 214 52.86 63.30 28.58
CA GLY A 214 52.59 63.37 30.02
C GLY A 214 51.95 64.70 30.48
N ASP A 215 51.57 64.76 31.75
CA ASP A 215 50.96 65.92 32.39
C ASP A 215 51.50 66.14 33.82
N THR A 216 50.93 67.10 34.57
CA THR A 216 51.39 67.46 35.93
C THR A 216 51.18 66.34 36.96
N THR A 217 50.30 65.39 36.68
CA THR A 217 49.93 64.26 37.53
C THR A 217 50.40 62.90 37.00
N HIS A 218 50.63 62.78 35.69
CA HIS A 218 51.13 61.59 35.01
C HIS A 218 52.40 61.94 34.22
N ARG A 219 53.55 61.82 34.88
CA ARG A 219 54.86 62.13 34.29
C ARG A 219 55.60 60.85 33.90
N TRP A 220 56.28 60.91 32.76
CA TRP A 220 57.29 59.90 32.43
C TRP A 220 58.48 60.05 33.38
N ASN A 221 58.90 58.94 34.00
CA ASN A 221 60.06 58.97 34.89
C ASN A 221 61.35 59.19 34.11
N GLU A 222 61.49 58.48 32.99
CA GLU A 222 62.61 58.62 32.06
C GLU A 222 62.11 58.47 30.63
N ILE A 223 62.73 59.21 29.70
CA ILE A 223 62.47 59.10 28.26
C ILE A 223 63.80 58.79 27.58
N HIS A 224 63.88 57.61 26.97
CA HIS A 224 65.06 57.14 26.24
C HIS A 224 64.74 57.13 24.75
N ALA A 225 65.42 57.96 23.98
CA ALA A 225 65.26 58.02 22.54
C ALA A 225 66.61 58.17 21.85
N VAL A 226 66.79 57.46 20.72
CA VAL A 226 67.95 57.69 19.84
C VAL A 226 67.85 59.07 19.17
N ARG A 227 66.62 59.51 18.86
CA ARG A 227 66.37 60.80 18.20
C ARG A 227 64.96 61.30 18.51
N PHE A 228 64.84 62.60 18.80
CA PHE A 228 63.58 63.33 18.75
C PHE A 228 63.46 64.05 17.40
N ARG A 229 62.27 64.05 16.79
CA ARG A 229 61.97 64.72 15.52
C ARG A 229 60.81 65.69 15.76
N GLY A 230 61.00 66.97 15.42
CA GLY A 230 59.98 68.02 15.58
C GLY A 230 60.60 69.42 15.55
N GLN A 231 59.75 70.44 15.42
CA GLN A 231 60.13 71.85 15.58
C GLN A 231 59.77 72.29 17.00
N ALA A 232 60.74 72.86 17.74
CA ALA A 232 60.48 73.40 19.07
C ALA A 232 60.04 74.86 18.93
N ASP A 233 58.77 75.16 19.21
CA ASP A 233 58.23 76.52 19.01
C ASP A 233 58.40 77.46 20.21
N THR A 234 58.66 76.97 21.43
CA THR A 234 59.04 77.80 22.59
C THR A 234 59.53 76.94 23.76
N ALA A 235 60.66 77.31 24.37
CA ALA A 235 61.09 76.78 25.67
C ALA A 235 61.17 77.95 26.66
N LEU A 236 60.27 77.99 27.65
CA LEU A 236 60.19 79.14 28.56
C LEU A 236 61.33 79.14 29.60
N THR A 237 61.83 77.98 30.01
CA THR A 237 63.03 77.82 30.84
C THR A 237 63.68 76.46 30.58
N ALA A 238 65.02 76.43 30.46
CA ALA A 238 65.81 75.21 30.50
C ALA A 238 66.73 75.30 31.73
N LEU A 239 66.49 74.46 32.75
CA LEU A 239 67.24 74.56 34.00
C LEU A 239 68.66 73.95 33.89
N THR A 240 68.88 72.99 32.99
CA THR A 240 70.21 72.44 32.66
C THR A 240 70.13 71.61 31.37
N ILE A 241 70.67 72.12 30.26
CA ILE A 241 71.10 71.28 29.14
C ILE A 241 72.63 71.37 29.11
N PRO A 242 73.35 70.34 29.61
CA PRO A 242 74.80 70.31 29.51
C PRO A 242 75.20 70.39 28.03
N GLY A 243 75.89 71.47 27.63
CA GLY A 243 76.37 71.68 26.26
C GLY A 243 75.52 72.58 25.35
N PHE A 244 74.44 73.18 25.85
CA PHE A 244 73.71 74.21 25.09
C PHE A 244 74.28 75.60 25.42
N SER A 245 75.00 76.21 24.49
CA SER A 245 75.28 77.65 24.50
C SER A 245 74.28 78.32 23.56
N PRO A 246 73.54 79.35 24.01
CA PRO A 246 72.57 80.04 23.16
C PRO A 246 73.21 80.64 21.90
#